data_AF-A0A498D958-F1
#
_entry.id   AF-A0A498D958-F1
#
_cell.length_a   1.000
_cell.length_b   1.000
_cell.length_c   1.000
_cell.angle_alpha   90.00
_cell.angle_beta   90.00
_cell.angle_gamma   90.00
#
_symmetry.space_group_name_H-M   'P 1'
#
loop_
_entity.id
_entity.type
_entity.pdbx_description
1 polymer ?
#
loop_
_entity_poly.entity_id
_entity_poly.type
_entity_poly.pdbx_seq_one_letter_code
_entity_poly.pdbx_strand_id
1 'polypeptide(L)'
;MPMVKHFGVSIREKNNGLKLTRDNYMKVSNKSSFHKGKVYTDLEINEHKERCLYNYDLNMKYFQSLSKEDFNKDLMEFDNKTKVFKEITNLAPFDSISGYYIMVLDKYAQVYIGTSEDIKRRIRTHWSKQKEFDRLIFGGKDSSILSIDSFRAYDTTRIFVYPTHELYIGEDGFINLFNKRYLLNRTGGVSICADLLDLLVKQRMPRWFWKI
;
A
#
# COMPACT_ATOMS: atom_id res chain seq x y z
N MET A 1 17.54 -4.98 18.64
CA MET A 1 17.23 -5.33 17.25
C MET A 1 18.30 -4.70 16.36
N PRO A 2 18.87 -5.46 15.42
CA PRO A 2 19.89 -4.95 14.49
C PRO A 2 19.32 -3.85 13.59
N MET A 3 20.23 -3.03 13.07
CA MET A 3 19.93 -2.00 12.07
C MET A 3 20.41 -2.49 10.71
N VAL A 4 19.58 -2.35 9.69
CA VAL A 4 19.96 -2.64 8.30
C VAL A 4 19.81 -1.40 7.43
N LYS A 5 20.44 -1.38 6.26
CA LYS A 5 20.37 -0.26 5.31
C LYS A 5 19.35 -0.54 4.22
N HIS A 6 18.53 0.45 3.91
CA HIS A 6 17.58 0.42 2.80
C HIS A 6 17.41 1.85 2.26
N PHE A 7 17.55 2.05 0.94
CA PHE A 7 17.62 3.39 0.31
C PHE A 7 18.52 4.38 1.08
N GLY A 8 19.73 3.95 1.44
CA GLY A 8 20.72 4.77 2.15
C GLY A 8 20.40 5.13 3.61
N VAL A 9 19.21 4.81 4.13
CA VAL A 9 18.83 5.07 5.52
C VAL A 9 18.91 3.81 6.38
N SER A 10 19.17 4.00 7.67
CA SER A 10 19.14 2.90 8.65
C SER A 10 17.70 2.62 9.09
N ILE A 11 17.27 1.38 8.94
CA ILE A 11 15.97 0.86 9.39
C ILE A 11 16.18 -0.17 10.49
N ARG A 12 15.28 -0.17 11.49
CA ARG A 12 15.28 -1.18 12.54
C ARG A 12 14.64 -2.45 11.98
N GLU A 13 15.32 -3.58 12.10
CA GLU A 13 14.74 -4.86 11.73
C GLU A 13 13.59 -5.22 12.68
N LYS A 14 12.39 -5.45 12.13
CA LYS A 14 11.25 -5.92 12.92
C LYS A 14 11.43 -7.41 13.21
N ASN A 15 11.03 -7.86 14.39
CA ASN A 15 11.17 -9.26 14.83
C ASN A 15 10.55 -10.30 13.87
N ASN A 16 9.60 -9.90 13.03
CA ASN A 16 8.91 -10.73 12.05
C ASN A 16 9.27 -10.38 10.60
N GLY A 17 10.47 -9.81 10.38
CA GLY A 17 11.08 -9.58 9.07
C GLY A 17 10.80 -8.20 8.45
N LEU A 18 11.38 -7.95 7.27
CA LEU A 18 11.30 -6.65 6.59
C LEU A 18 10.40 -6.64 5.35
N LYS A 19 9.73 -7.77 5.06
CA LYS A 19 8.73 -7.92 3.99
C LYS A 19 7.39 -8.30 4.58
N LEU A 20 6.31 -7.85 3.96
CA LEU A 20 4.95 -8.25 4.33
C LEU A 20 4.76 -9.75 4.03
N THR A 21 4.25 -10.45 5.03
CA THR A 21 3.81 -11.85 4.95
C THR A 21 2.45 -11.98 5.60
N ARG A 22 1.77 -13.10 5.31
CA ARG A 22 0.47 -13.38 5.91
C ARG A 22 0.55 -13.46 7.44
N ASP A 23 1.59 -14.08 7.97
CA ASP A 23 1.80 -14.25 9.42
C ASP A 23 2.10 -12.94 10.13
N ASN A 24 2.69 -11.99 9.41
CA ASN A 24 3.17 -10.73 9.98
C ASN A 24 2.28 -9.53 9.63
N TYR A 25 1.21 -9.76 8.87
CA TYR A 25 0.24 -8.76 8.40
C TYR A 25 -0.51 -8.10 9.57
N MET A 26 -0.82 -8.88 10.60
CA MET A 26 -1.76 -8.48 11.64
C MET A 26 -1.15 -8.63 13.03
N LYS A 27 -1.30 -7.58 13.85
CA LYS A 27 -1.05 -7.63 15.29
C LYS A 27 -2.38 -7.46 16.01
N VAL A 28 -2.92 -8.57 16.52
CA VAL A 28 -4.22 -8.59 17.21
C VAL A 28 -4.16 -7.71 18.46
N SER A 29 -5.23 -6.96 18.68
CA SER A 29 -5.45 -6.13 19.86
C SER A 29 -6.93 -6.17 20.22
N ASN A 30 -7.26 -6.39 21.49
CA ASN A 30 -8.64 -6.27 21.98
C ASN A 30 -9.02 -4.80 22.27
N LYS A 31 -8.08 -3.87 22.28
CA LYS A 31 -8.35 -2.45 22.52
C LYS A 31 -8.67 -1.74 21.21
N SER A 32 -9.74 -0.94 21.20
CA SER A 32 -10.10 -0.11 20.05
C SER A 32 -9.11 1.04 19.87
N SER A 33 -8.71 1.28 18.62
CA SER A 33 -7.98 2.47 18.20
C SER A 33 -8.92 3.64 17.85
N PHE A 34 -10.22 3.39 17.66
CA PHE A 34 -11.23 4.42 17.39
C PHE A 34 -11.77 5.07 18.67
N HIS A 35 -12.04 4.27 19.70
CA HIS A 35 -12.72 4.73 20.91
C HIS A 35 -11.89 4.38 22.15
N LYS A 36 -11.39 5.40 22.84
CA LYS A 36 -10.61 5.22 24.07
C LYS A 36 -11.44 4.47 25.11
N GLY A 37 -10.89 3.39 25.66
CA GLY A 37 -11.53 2.58 26.70
C GLY A 37 -12.43 1.45 26.18
N LYS A 38 -12.77 1.43 24.88
CA LYS A 38 -13.51 0.30 24.29
C LYS A 38 -12.60 -0.93 24.16
N VAL A 39 -13.10 -2.07 24.65
CA VAL A 39 -12.45 -3.38 24.53
C VAL A 39 -13.41 -4.31 23.79
N TYR A 40 -12.90 -4.99 22.76
CA TYR A 40 -13.62 -6.00 21.99
C TYR A 40 -13.60 -7.34 22.71
N THR A 41 -14.70 -8.08 22.58
CA THR A 41 -14.84 -9.47 23.01
C THR A 41 -13.99 -10.41 22.13
N ASP A 42 -13.71 -11.62 22.64
CA ASP A 42 -12.99 -12.64 21.87
C ASP A 42 -13.73 -13.05 20.59
N LEU A 43 -15.06 -13.04 20.62
CA LEU A 43 -15.90 -13.30 19.45
C LEU A 43 -15.67 -12.24 18.37
N GLU A 44 -15.79 -10.95 18.72
CA GLU A 44 -15.55 -9.83 17.79
C GLU A 44 -14.12 -9.86 17.22
N ILE A 45 -13.13 -10.22 18.04
CA ILE A 45 -11.73 -10.34 17.62
C ILE A 45 -11.56 -11.48 16.62
N ASN A 46 -12.15 -12.65 16.87
CA ASN A 46 -12.03 -13.80 15.99
C ASN A 46 -12.73 -13.55 14.65
N GLU A 47 -13.94 -13.00 14.66
CA GLU A 47 -14.65 -12.60 13.44
C GLU A 47 -13.85 -11.57 12.64
N HIS A 48 -13.29 -10.55 13.30
CA HIS A 48 -12.50 -9.53 12.61
C HIS A 48 -11.18 -10.08 12.06
N LYS A 49 -10.53 -11.01 12.76
CA LYS A 49 -9.34 -11.72 12.29
C LYS A 49 -9.63 -12.50 11.01
N GLU A 50 -10.72 -13.25 10.95
CA GLU A 50 -11.12 -13.98 9.74
C GLU A 50 -11.35 -13.04 8.57
N ARG A 51 -12.09 -11.94 8.80
CA ARG A 51 -12.32 -10.92 7.77
C ARG A 51 -11.02 -10.29 7.28
N CYS A 52 -10.08 -9.98 8.17
CA CYS A 52 -8.79 -9.38 7.82
C CYS A 52 -7.93 -10.33 6.99
N LEU A 53 -7.84 -11.61 7.39
CA LEU A 53 -7.07 -12.61 6.65
C LEU A 53 -7.70 -12.91 5.30
N TYR A 54 -9.03 -12.98 5.22
CA TYR A 54 -9.75 -13.08 3.95
C TYR A 54 -9.40 -11.90 3.03
N ASN A 55 -9.48 -10.66 3.53
CA ASN A 55 -9.15 -9.47 2.74
C ASN A 55 -7.69 -9.46 2.28
N TYR A 56 -6.75 -9.90 3.13
CA TYR A 56 -5.34 -10.05 2.77
C TYR A 56 -5.16 -11.04 1.63
N ASP A 57 -5.72 -12.24 1.76
CA ASP A 57 -5.59 -13.30 0.76
C ASP A 57 -6.21 -12.87 -0.58
N LEU A 58 -7.30 -12.10 -0.53
CA LEU A 58 -7.95 -11.49 -1.68
C LEU A 58 -7.06 -10.47 -2.40
N ASN A 59 -6.48 -9.53 -1.66
CA ASN A 59 -5.54 -8.53 -2.19
C ASN A 59 -4.30 -9.21 -2.78
N MET A 60 -3.74 -10.24 -2.13
CA MET A 60 -2.59 -10.97 -2.66
C MET A 60 -2.90 -11.65 -3.99
N LYS A 61 -4.08 -12.27 -4.13
CA LYS A 61 -4.54 -12.84 -5.41
C LYS A 61 -4.72 -11.78 -6.48
N TYR A 62 -5.28 -10.63 -6.13
CA TYR A 62 -5.40 -9.48 -7.02
C TYR A 62 -4.05 -9.03 -7.54
N PHE A 63 -3.10 -8.73 -6.64
CA PHE A 63 -1.77 -8.27 -7.00
C PHE A 63 -1.02 -9.27 -7.89
N GLN A 64 -1.19 -10.58 -7.64
CA GLN A 64 -0.61 -11.63 -8.48
C GLN A 64 -1.22 -11.71 -9.89
N SER A 65 -2.46 -11.24 -10.08
CA SER A 65 -3.14 -11.25 -11.37
C SER A 65 -2.77 -10.07 -12.28
N LEU A 66 -2.14 -9.03 -11.72
CA LEU A 66 -1.76 -7.82 -12.45
C LEU A 66 -0.53 -8.06 -13.35
N SER A 67 -0.58 -7.59 -14.60
CA SER A 67 0.60 -7.59 -15.48
C SER A 67 1.62 -6.58 -14.98
N LYS A 68 2.86 -7.05 -14.79
CA LYS A 68 4.02 -6.22 -14.43
C LYS A 68 4.49 -5.36 -15.58
N GLU A 69 4.32 -5.85 -16.80
CA GLU A 69 4.67 -5.13 -18.03
C GLU A 69 3.75 -3.91 -18.17
N ASP A 70 2.44 -4.11 -18.07
CA ASP A 70 1.46 -3.01 -18.11
C ASP A 70 1.60 -2.06 -16.92
N PHE A 71 1.94 -2.57 -15.74
CA PHE A 71 2.23 -1.74 -14.58
C PHE A 71 3.42 -0.81 -14.83
N ASN A 72 4.51 -1.34 -15.40
CA ASN A 72 5.66 -0.53 -15.72
C ASN A 72 5.36 0.48 -16.84
N LYS A 73 4.55 0.11 -17.84
CA LYS A 73 4.09 1.07 -18.86
C LYS A 73 3.32 2.23 -18.22
N ASP A 74 2.37 1.94 -17.33
CA ASP A 74 1.56 2.95 -16.64
C ASP A 74 2.44 3.89 -15.78
N LEU A 75 3.44 3.32 -15.08
CA LEU A 75 4.42 4.11 -14.32
C LEU A 75 5.27 5.02 -15.23
N MET A 76 5.73 4.52 -16.39
CA MET A 76 6.50 5.33 -17.35
C MET A 76 5.62 6.40 -18.02
N GLU A 77 4.35 6.11 -18.28
CA GLU A 77 3.41 7.12 -18.78
C GLU A 77 3.17 8.22 -17.76
N PHE A 78 3.00 7.87 -16.48
CA PHE A 78 2.89 8.83 -15.39
C PHE A 78 4.13 9.73 -15.31
N ASP A 79 5.32 9.13 -15.34
CA ASP A 79 6.59 9.87 -15.31
C ASP A 79 6.72 10.81 -16.52
N ASN A 80 6.39 10.33 -17.72
CA ASN A 80 6.41 11.12 -18.95
C ASN A 80 5.40 12.28 -18.95
N LYS A 81 4.22 12.11 -18.34
CA LYS A 81 3.18 13.15 -18.23
C LYS A 81 3.58 14.24 -17.24
N THR A 82 4.18 13.85 -16.11
CA THR A 82 4.48 14.78 -15.02
C THR A 82 5.85 15.43 -15.15
N LYS A 83 6.89 14.66 -15.50
CA LYS A 83 8.31 15.06 -15.67
C LYS A 83 8.97 15.74 -14.46
N VAL A 84 8.27 15.83 -13.32
CA VAL A 84 8.74 16.49 -12.09
C VAL A 84 9.26 15.51 -11.05
N PHE A 85 8.84 14.24 -11.14
CA PHE A 85 9.32 13.19 -10.25
C PHE A 85 10.70 12.70 -10.70
N LYS A 86 11.55 12.38 -9.74
CA LYS A 86 12.87 11.78 -9.98
C LYS A 86 12.99 10.49 -9.19
N GLU A 87 13.39 9.41 -9.86
CA GLU A 87 13.73 8.17 -9.18
C GLU A 87 14.99 8.37 -8.32
N ILE A 88 14.97 7.85 -7.10
CA ILE A 88 16.08 7.94 -6.15
C ILE A 88 16.47 6.57 -5.62
N THR A 89 17.77 6.41 -5.37
CA THR A 89 18.34 5.22 -4.71
C THR A 89 18.76 5.49 -3.26
N ASN A 90 18.74 6.77 -2.85
CA ASN A 90 19.13 7.21 -1.53
C ASN A 90 18.14 8.26 -0.99
N LEU A 91 17.52 7.94 0.14
CA LEU A 91 16.54 8.78 0.82
C LEU A 91 17.20 9.78 1.79
N ALA A 92 18.49 9.59 2.12
CA ALA A 92 19.20 10.46 3.08
C ALA A 92 19.16 11.97 2.73
N PRO A 93 19.27 12.39 1.45
CA PRO A 93 19.22 13.82 1.08
C PRO A 93 17.85 14.49 1.28
N PHE A 94 16.79 13.72 1.53
CA PHE A 94 15.41 14.22 1.64
C PHE A 94 14.96 14.42 3.08
N ASP A 95 15.91 14.63 3.99
CA ASP A 95 15.65 14.95 5.40
C ASP A 95 15.14 16.38 5.52
N SER A 96 13.99 16.58 6.18
CA SER A 96 13.34 17.90 6.26
C SER A 96 13.06 18.54 4.89
N ILE A 97 12.96 17.73 3.83
CA ILE A 97 12.58 18.18 2.49
C ILE A 97 11.11 17.85 2.27
N SER A 98 10.33 18.90 1.99
CA SER A 98 8.91 18.78 1.67
C SER A 98 8.69 18.38 0.21
N GLY A 99 7.57 17.73 -0.06
CA GLY A 99 7.12 17.46 -1.42
C GLY A 99 6.29 16.18 -1.54
N TYR A 100 6.19 15.70 -2.77
CA TYR A 100 5.49 14.46 -3.10
C TYR A 100 6.45 13.30 -3.23
N TYR A 101 5.97 12.10 -2.97
CA TYR A 101 6.73 10.87 -3.13
C TYR A 101 5.86 9.73 -3.66
N ILE A 102 6.50 8.81 -4.36
CA ILE A 102 5.89 7.57 -4.85
C ILE A 102 6.71 6.42 -4.29
N MET A 103 6.05 5.53 -3.57
CA MET A 103 6.60 4.24 -3.18
C MET A 103 6.11 3.19 -4.16
N VAL A 104 7.05 2.53 -4.86
CA VAL A 104 6.73 1.47 -5.82
C VAL A 104 7.00 0.13 -5.17
N LEU A 105 6.01 -0.76 -5.28
CA LEU A 105 6.03 -2.09 -4.69
C LEU A 105 5.96 -3.14 -5.82
N ASP A 106 7.09 -3.37 -6.50
CA ASP A 106 7.15 -4.12 -7.77
C ASP A 106 6.59 -5.54 -7.68
N LYS A 107 6.80 -6.20 -6.54
CA LYS A 107 6.25 -7.55 -6.31
C LYS A 107 4.72 -7.59 -6.43
N TYR A 108 4.06 -6.48 -6.11
CA TYR A 108 2.61 -6.37 -6.03
C TYR A 108 2.01 -5.63 -7.24
N ALA A 109 2.84 -5.10 -8.14
CA ALA A 109 2.43 -4.20 -9.21
C ALA A 109 1.56 -3.05 -8.67
N GLN A 110 2.06 -2.37 -7.63
CA GLN A 110 1.34 -1.30 -6.96
C GLN A 110 2.24 -0.10 -6.71
N VAL A 111 1.65 1.10 -6.72
CA VAL A 111 2.26 2.33 -6.24
C VAL A 111 1.42 2.97 -5.14
N TYR A 112 2.09 3.67 -4.23
CA TYR A 112 1.47 4.58 -3.29
C TYR A 112 2.04 5.97 -3.49
N ILE A 113 1.17 6.95 -3.70
CA ILE A 113 1.53 8.36 -3.85
C ILE A 113 1.20 9.06 -2.54
N GLY A 114 2.10 9.89 -2.04
CA GLY A 114 1.84 10.70 -0.85
C GLY A 114 2.54 12.04 -0.90
N THR A 115 2.19 12.90 0.06
CA THR A 115 2.80 14.22 0.25
C THR A 115 3.21 14.41 1.71
N SER A 116 4.27 15.19 1.95
CA SER A 116 4.71 15.50 3.31
C SER A 116 5.63 16.72 3.34
N GLU A 117 5.67 17.39 4.49
CA GLU A 117 6.71 18.37 4.84
C GLU A 117 8.10 17.73 5.04
N ASP A 118 8.16 16.41 5.24
CA ASP A 118 9.41 15.66 5.41
C ASP A 118 9.27 14.27 4.78
N ILE A 119 9.68 14.18 3.51
CA ILE A 119 9.56 12.97 2.68
C ILE A 119 10.28 11.79 3.35
N LYS A 120 11.53 11.97 3.78
CA LYS A 120 12.32 10.90 4.40
C LYS A 120 11.64 10.37 5.66
N ARG A 121 11.21 11.25 6.57
CA ARG A 121 10.54 10.85 7.81
C ARG A 121 9.22 10.16 7.51
N ARG A 122 8.46 10.63 6.52
CA ARG A 122 7.15 10.05 6.18
C ARG A 122 7.27 8.64 5.60
N ILE A 123 8.16 8.42 4.63
CA ILE A 123 8.40 7.08 4.06
C ILE A 123 8.88 6.11 5.15
N ARG A 124 9.84 6.53 5.99
CA ARG A 124 10.31 5.69 7.11
C ARG A 124 9.18 5.38 8.11
N THR A 125 8.28 6.32 8.31
CA THR A 125 7.09 6.10 9.15
C THR A 125 6.23 4.98 8.59
N HIS A 126 5.91 4.99 7.28
CA HIS A 126 5.18 3.91 6.62
C HIS A 126 5.87 2.55 6.80
N TRP A 127 7.18 2.47 6.54
CA TRP A 127 7.95 1.23 6.73
C TRP A 127 7.93 0.70 8.18
N SER A 128 7.93 1.61 9.15
CA SER A 128 8.00 1.27 10.57
C SER A 128 6.64 0.91 11.19
N LYS A 129 5.55 1.48 10.67
CA LYS A 129 4.22 1.31 11.24
C LYS A 129 3.73 -0.13 11.15
N GLN A 130 2.77 -0.43 12.02
CA GLN A 130 1.94 -1.62 11.96
C GLN A 130 0.51 -1.10 12.01
N LYS A 131 -0.26 -1.34 10.95
CA LYS A 131 -1.65 -0.87 10.91
C LYS A 131 -2.45 -1.45 12.08
N GLU A 132 -3.25 -0.60 12.71
CA GLU A 132 -4.07 -0.96 13.87
C GLU A 132 -5.08 -2.05 13.48
N PHE A 133 -5.28 -3.03 14.36
CA PHE A 133 -6.05 -4.24 14.07
C PHE A 133 -7.47 -3.91 13.56
N ASP A 134 -8.20 -3.06 14.28
CA ASP A 134 -9.55 -2.61 13.95
C ASP A 134 -9.60 -1.66 12.73
N ARG A 135 -8.45 -1.24 12.18
CA ARG A 135 -8.34 -0.35 11.00
C ARG A 135 -7.73 -1.05 9.77
N LEU A 136 -7.49 -2.35 9.84
CA LEU A 136 -6.97 -3.14 8.71
C LEU A 136 -7.94 -3.13 7.54
N ILE A 137 -9.24 -3.24 7.81
CA ILE A 137 -10.31 -3.13 6.81
C ILE A 137 -10.83 -1.70 6.77
N PHE A 138 -10.90 -1.11 5.57
CA PHE A 138 -11.56 0.16 5.32
C PHE A 138 -12.74 -0.09 4.38
N GLY A 139 -13.98 0.07 4.87
CA GLY A 139 -15.18 -0.37 4.17
C GLY A 139 -15.45 -1.87 4.34
N GLY A 140 -15.63 -2.59 3.24
CA GLY A 140 -15.95 -4.02 3.23
C GLY A 140 -14.70 -4.91 3.14
N LYS A 141 -14.78 -6.15 3.67
CA LYS A 141 -13.69 -7.14 3.56
C LYS A 141 -13.37 -7.54 2.11
N ASP A 142 -14.33 -7.38 1.20
CA ASP A 142 -14.19 -7.77 -0.21
C ASP A 142 -13.67 -6.60 -1.08
N SER A 143 -13.70 -5.37 -0.56
CA SER A 143 -13.40 -4.14 -1.32
C SER A 143 -12.25 -3.30 -0.75
N SER A 144 -11.82 -3.59 0.48
CA SER A 144 -10.74 -2.88 1.16
C SER A 144 -9.37 -3.16 0.51
N ILE A 145 -8.68 -2.10 0.13
CA ILE A 145 -7.27 -2.12 -0.29
C ILE A 145 -6.36 -2.24 0.93
N LEU A 146 -5.27 -3.01 0.86
CA LEU A 146 -4.28 -3.04 1.96
C LEU A 146 -3.67 -1.66 2.20
N SER A 147 -3.48 -1.27 3.46
CA SER A 147 -2.89 0.02 3.79
C SER A 147 -1.41 0.01 3.41
N ILE A 148 -0.87 1.13 2.92
CA ILE A 148 0.59 1.26 2.78
C ILE A 148 1.33 0.97 4.10
N ASP A 149 0.71 1.28 5.24
CA ASP A 149 1.23 0.98 6.60
C ASP A 149 1.22 -0.52 6.97
N SER A 150 0.64 -1.38 6.12
CA SER A 150 0.72 -2.84 6.25
C SER A 150 1.98 -3.40 5.57
N PHE A 151 2.52 -2.69 4.59
CA PHE A 151 3.76 -3.07 3.91
C PHE A 151 4.97 -2.63 4.72
N ARG A 152 6.12 -3.22 4.41
CA ARG A 152 7.37 -3.04 5.14
C ARG A 152 8.44 -2.48 4.21
N ALA A 153 9.60 -2.16 4.79
CA ALA A 153 10.69 -1.52 4.07
C ALA A 153 11.02 -2.25 2.76
N TYR A 154 11.29 -3.56 2.81
CA TYR A 154 11.73 -4.32 1.63
C TYR A 154 10.61 -4.67 0.65
N ASP A 155 9.37 -4.25 0.91
CA ASP A 155 8.32 -4.30 -0.10
C ASP A 155 8.41 -3.10 -1.05
N THR A 156 9.03 -1.99 -0.61
CA THR A 156 9.35 -0.84 -1.46
C THR A 156 10.63 -1.14 -2.25
N THR A 157 10.55 -1.09 -3.57
CA THR A 157 11.63 -1.46 -4.47
C THR A 157 12.12 -0.30 -5.31
N ARG A 158 11.29 0.72 -5.54
CA ARG A 158 11.67 2.00 -6.15
C ARG A 158 11.01 3.15 -5.41
N ILE A 159 11.65 4.32 -5.43
CA ILE A 159 11.12 5.54 -4.85
C ILE A 159 11.30 6.67 -5.85
N PHE A 160 10.23 7.41 -6.11
CA PHE A 160 10.27 8.64 -6.86
C PHE A 160 9.92 9.80 -5.95
N VAL A 161 10.55 10.96 -6.13
CA VAL A 161 10.32 12.15 -5.31
C VAL A 161 10.18 13.38 -6.18
N TYR A 162 9.31 14.29 -5.74
CA TYR A 162 9.17 15.63 -6.29
C TYR A 162 9.25 16.64 -5.13
N PRO A 163 10.44 17.18 -4.82
CA PRO A 163 10.62 18.20 -3.80
C PRO A 163 9.89 19.49 -4.17
N THR A 164 9.04 19.97 -3.27
CA THR A 164 8.30 21.23 -3.42
C THR A 164 7.74 21.68 -2.07
N HIS A 165 7.49 22.98 -1.91
CA HIS A 165 6.79 23.54 -0.76
C HIS A 165 5.27 23.66 -0.99
N GLU A 166 4.79 23.44 -2.22
CA GLU A 166 3.37 23.47 -2.58
C GLU A 166 2.70 22.13 -2.30
N LEU A 167 2.40 21.89 -1.03
CA LEU A 167 1.76 20.66 -0.56
C LEU A 167 0.23 20.73 -0.68
N TYR A 168 -0.42 19.56 -0.68
CA TYR A 168 -1.87 19.38 -0.54
C TYR A 168 -2.78 19.95 -1.64
N ILE A 169 -2.24 20.65 -2.63
CA ILE A 169 -3.00 21.18 -3.78
C ILE A 169 -3.01 20.17 -4.95
N GLY A 170 -2.00 19.30 -5.05
CA GLY A 170 -1.78 18.44 -6.22
C GLY A 170 -1.88 16.93 -6.00
N GLU A 171 -2.12 16.45 -4.77
CA GLU A 171 -2.10 15.00 -4.47
C GLU A 171 -3.15 14.23 -5.27
N ASP A 172 -4.40 14.70 -5.27
CA ASP A 172 -5.48 14.11 -6.08
C ASP A 172 -5.18 14.20 -7.58
N GLY A 173 -4.50 15.26 -8.01
CA GLY A 173 -4.06 15.43 -9.39
C GLY A 173 -3.12 14.30 -9.82
N PHE A 174 -2.09 14.00 -9.02
CA PHE A 174 -1.16 12.91 -9.33
C PHE A 174 -1.81 11.53 -9.20
N ILE A 175 -2.64 11.31 -8.19
CA ILE A 175 -3.38 10.06 -8.01
C ILE A 175 -4.25 9.75 -9.23
N ASN A 176 -4.96 10.75 -9.75
CA ASN A 176 -5.86 10.57 -10.89
C ASN A 176 -5.15 10.33 -12.24
N LEU A 177 -3.83 10.54 -12.32
CA LEU A 177 -3.03 10.25 -13.52
C LEU A 177 -2.63 8.78 -13.64
N PHE A 178 -2.72 8.00 -12.56
CA PHE A 178 -2.34 6.60 -12.52
C PHE A 178 -3.57 5.70 -12.73
N ASN A 179 -3.39 4.53 -13.35
CA ASN A 179 -4.47 3.57 -13.43
C ASN A 179 -4.82 3.05 -12.03
N LYS A 180 -6.10 3.17 -11.65
CA LYS A 180 -6.62 2.80 -10.33
C LYS A 180 -6.29 1.37 -9.91
N ARG A 181 -6.13 0.44 -10.85
CA ARG A 181 -5.78 -0.96 -10.57
C ARG A 181 -4.38 -1.13 -9.96
N TYR A 182 -3.54 -0.12 -10.10
CA TYR A 182 -2.15 -0.10 -9.64
C TYR A 182 -1.93 0.83 -8.44
N LEU A 183 -2.98 1.39 -7.84
CA LEU A 183 -2.89 2.34 -6.72
C LEU A 183 -3.26 1.71 -5.37
N LEU A 184 -2.42 1.95 -4.35
CA LEU A 184 -2.68 1.62 -2.94
C LEU A 184 -3.31 2.75 -2.12
N ASN A 185 -3.51 3.93 -2.72
CA ASN A 185 -4.17 5.05 -2.07
C ASN A 185 -5.63 4.70 -1.74
N ARG A 186 -5.96 4.64 -0.43
CA ARG A 186 -7.32 4.34 0.07
C ARG A 186 -8.28 5.53 -0.06
N THR A 187 -7.76 6.75 -0.09
CA THR A 187 -8.50 8.01 -0.26
C THR A 187 -8.48 8.39 -1.74
N GLY A 188 -9.64 8.75 -2.32
CA GLY A 188 -9.79 8.99 -3.76
C GLY A 188 -10.73 8.02 -4.51
N GLY A 189 -11.49 7.19 -3.79
CA GLY A 189 -12.52 6.32 -4.38
C GLY A 189 -11.98 5.09 -5.11
N VAL A 190 -10.72 4.71 -4.90
CA VAL A 190 -10.18 3.45 -5.39
C VAL A 190 -10.79 2.32 -4.56
N SER A 191 -11.54 1.45 -5.21
CA SER A 191 -12.08 0.24 -4.62
C SER A 191 -11.66 -0.92 -5.49
N ILE A 192 -11.13 -1.97 -4.86
CA ILE A 192 -10.79 -3.23 -5.55
C ILE A 192 -12.05 -3.90 -6.11
N CYS A 193 -13.25 -3.48 -5.67
CA CYS A 193 -14.49 -4.20 -5.88
C CYS A 193 -14.79 -4.54 -7.35
N ALA A 194 -14.58 -3.62 -8.31
CA ALA A 194 -14.96 -3.84 -9.70
C ALA A 194 -14.06 -4.88 -10.41
N ASP A 195 -12.74 -4.64 -10.46
CA ASP A 195 -11.79 -5.55 -11.11
C ASP A 195 -11.73 -6.92 -10.44
N LEU A 196 -11.97 -6.95 -9.13
CA LEU A 196 -11.90 -8.16 -8.34
C LEU A 196 -13.19 -8.98 -8.38
N LEU A 197 -14.37 -8.34 -8.48
CA LEU A 197 -15.60 -9.04 -8.85
C LEU A 197 -15.41 -9.75 -10.19
N ASP A 198 -14.83 -9.08 -11.19
CA ASP A 198 -14.52 -9.70 -12.47
C ASP A 198 -13.56 -10.88 -12.34
N LEU A 199 -12.51 -10.78 -11.52
CA LEU A 199 -11.59 -11.91 -11.26
C LEU A 199 -12.27 -13.07 -10.52
N LEU A 200 -13.10 -12.78 -9.51
CA LEU A 200 -13.85 -13.79 -8.77
C LEU A 200 -14.91 -14.48 -9.63
N VAL A 201 -15.58 -13.72 -10.50
CA VAL A 201 -16.52 -14.25 -11.50
C VAL A 201 -15.77 -15.13 -12.51
N LYS A 202 -14.61 -14.70 -13.01
CA LYS A 202 -13.75 -15.51 -13.89
C LYS A 202 -13.22 -16.79 -13.24
N GLN A 203 -12.97 -16.80 -11.92
CA GLN A 203 -12.57 -18.01 -11.18
C GLN A 203 -13.73 -18.96 -10.89
N ARG A 204 -14.96 -18.44 -10.76
CA ARG A 204 -16.17 -19.25 -10.56
C ARG A 204 -16.75 -19.79 -11.87
N MET A 205 -16.49 -19.13 -13.00
CA MET A 205 -17.01 -19.55 -14.30
C MET A 205 -16.00 -20.45 -15.05
N PRO A 206 -16.43 -21.60 -15.59
CA PRO A 206 -15.57 -22.45 -16.40
C PRO A 206 -14.96 -21.70 -17.58
N ARG A 207 -13.71 -22.04 -17.95
CA ARG A 207 -12.96 -21.42 -19.07
C ARG A 207 -13.70 -21.39 -20.42
N TRP A 208 -14.71 -22.24 -20.63
CA TRP A 208 -15.52 -22.27 -21.85
C TRP A 208 -16.56 -21.14 -21.94
N PHE A 209 -16.87 -20.47 -20.82
CA PHE A 209 -17.84 -19.38 -20.78
C PHE A 209 -17.33 -18.07 -21.42
N TRP A 210 -16.01 -17.92 -21.58
CA TRP A 210 -15.36 -16.69 -22.07
C TRP A 210 -14.91 -16.77 -23.55
N LYS A 211 -15.38 -17.77 -24.30
CA LYS A 211 -15.03 -17.99 -25.72
C LYS A 211 -16.21 -17.68 -26.66
N ILE A 212 -16.92 -16.58 -26.43
CA ILE A 212 -17.99 -16.08 -27.31
C ILE A 212 -17.62 -14.69 -27.80
#